data_AF-A0A2N5KE14-F1
#
_entry.id   AF-A0A2N5KE14-F1
#
_cell.length_a   1.000
_cell.length_b   1.000
_cell.length_c   1.000
_cell.angle_alpha   90.00
_cell.angle_beta   90.00
_cell.angle_gamma   90.00
#
_symmetry.space_group_name_H-M   'P 1'
#
loop_
_entity.id
_entity.type
_entity.pdbx_description
1 polymer ?
#
loop_
_entity_poly.entity_id
_entity_poly.type
_entity_poly.pdbx_seq_one_letter_code
_entity_poly.pdbx_strand_id
1 'polypeptide(L)'
;MTQTEFLIIIASIFGASIAANLLMPVLLRNMHKGMPASNKKVVLDTCALIDGRIVDIARAGFVPSKLLIPRPVVRELQFMADQSDPTRRERARFGLDVIKELQQLKGVDVHILPHDSKELVDEQLIALAKQHGAQLYTTDYNLNKVAQVEAVTVLNVNELAQALRSQFLPGETAHIKLVQAGQDAHQGVGYLDDGTMVVVENGRKLIGKQVTVTFTRVLQTQAGKMMFASLRDREQNQKPTQQKQPTTKAPVTNQRRRRPFKKGE
;
A
#
# COMPACT_ATOMS: atom_id res chain seq x y z
N MET A 1 16.89 -39.98 44.26
CA MET A 1 15.64 -39.88 43.49
C MET A 1 15.05 -41.28 43.41
N THR A 2 13.89 -41.51 44.04
CA THR A 2 13.26 -42.84 44.10
C THR A 2 12.55 -43.14 42.77
N GLN A 3 12.38 -44.43 42.40
CA GLN A 3 11.65 -44.79 41.17
C GLN A 3 10.24 -44.16 41.10
N THR A 4 9.62 -43.97 42.27
CA THR A 4 8.31 -43.31 42.41
C THR A 4 8.35 -41.85 41.97
N GLU A 5 9.41 -41.09 42.28
CA GLU A 5 9.58 -39.70 41.84
C GLU A 5 9.75 -39.60 40.33
N PHE A 6 10.44 -40.57 39.71
CA PHE A 6 10.66 -40.58 38.27
C PHE A 6 9.37 -40.86 37.48
N LEU A 7 8.53 -41.80 37.97
CA LEU A 7 7.22 -42.10 37.39
C LEU A 7 6.25 -40.92 37.46
N ILE A 8 6.26 -40.14 38.55
CA ILE A 8 5.40 -38.96 38.71
C ILE A 8 5.79 -37.85 37.72
N ILE A 9 7.09 -37.65 37.48
CA ILE A 9 7.57 -36.65 36.52
C ILE A 9 7.21 -37.04 35.09
N ILE A 10 7.39 -38.31 34.71
CA ILE A 10 7.00 -38.78 33.38
C ILE A 10 5.48 -38.64 33.18
N ALA A 11 4.67 -39.05 34.16
CA ALA A 11 3.21 -38.94 34.09
C ALA A 11 2.73 -37.49 33.98
N SER A 12 3.38 -36.55 34.68
CA SER A 12 3.01 -35.13 34.61
C SER A 12 3.40 -34.48 33.28
N ILE A 13 4.57 -34.81 32.72
CA ILE A 13 4.98 -34.34 31.39
C ILE A 13 4.07 -34.91 30.30
N PHE A 14 3.75 -36.21 30.35
CA PHE A 14 2.87 -36.85 29.37
C PHE A 14 1.44 -36.30 29.46
N GLY A 15 0.92 -36.10 30.69
CA GLY A 15 -0.38 -35.48 30.92
C GLY A 15 -0.46 -34.06 30.38
N ALA A 16 0.57 -33.24 30.62
CA ALA A 16 0.66 -31.88 30.09
C ALA A 16 0.74 -31.85 28.55
N SER A 17 1.48 -32.78 27.95
CA SER A 17 1.65 -32.82 26.49
C SER A 17 0.37 -33.28 25.76
N ILE A 18 -0.40 -34.21 26.35
CA ILE A 18 -1.70 -34.63 25.82
C ILE A 18 -2.73 -33.51 25.98
N ALA A 19 -2.76 -32.85 27.15
CA ALA A 19 -3.62 -31.70 27.38
C ALA A 19 -3.32 -30.57 26.39
N ALA A 20 -2.03 -30.26 26.16
CA ALA A 20 -1.63 -29.25 25.18
C ALA A 20 -2.06 -29.64 23.75
N ASN A 21 -1.85 -30.88 23.31
CA ASN A 21 -2.23 -31.31 21.96
C ASN A 21 -3.74 -31.37 21.73
N LEU A 22 -4.55 -31.58 22.77
CA LEU A 22 -6.01 -31.57 22.67
C LEU A 22 -6.59 -30.14 22.79
N LEU A 23 -6.00 -29.31 23.65
CA LEU A 23 -6.48 -27.96 23.94
C LEU A 23 -6.00 -26.94 22.89
N MET A 24 -4.78 -27.08 22.37
CA MET A 24 -4.20 -26.16 21.37
C MET A 24 -5.03 -26.03 20.09
N PRO A 25 -5.53 -27.09 19.45
CA PRO A 25 -6.39 -26.93 18.26
C PRO A 25 -7.72 -26.24 18.60
N VAL A 26 -8.25 -26.37 19.82
CA VAL A 26 -9.47 -25.67 20.27
C VAL A 26 -9.17 -24.19 20.56
N LEU A 27 -8.05 -23.90 21.22
CA LEU A 27 -7.58 -22.54 21.48
C LEU A 27 -7.27 -21.80 20.17
N LEU A 28 -6.55 -22.45 19.24
CA LEU A 28 -6.22 -21.90 17.93
C LEU A 28 -7.44 -21.71 17.03
N ARG A 29 -8.47 -22.55 17.17
CA ARG A 29 -9.76 -22.40 16.47
C ARG A 29 -10.55 -21.19 16.98
N ASN A 30 -10.38 -20.82 18.24
CA ASN A 30 -10.95 -19.60 18.82
C ASN A 30 -10.11 -18.34 18.57
N MET A 31 -8.78 -18.46 18.37
CA MET A 31 -7.89 -17.34 18.04
C MET A 31 -7.96 -16.91 16.56
N HIS A 32 -8.55 -17.73 15.68
CA HIS A 32 -8.89 -17.33 14.30
C HIS A 32 -10.22 -16.58 14.17
N LYS A 33 -10.94 -16.33 15.26
CA LYS A 33 -11.93 -15.26 15.26
C LYS A 33 -11.14 -13.95 15.35
N GLY A 34 -10.85 -13.37 14.18
CA GLY A 34 -10.37 -12.00 14.07
C GLY A 34 -11.17 -11.11 15.02
N MET A 35 -10.51 -10.10 15.61
CA MET A 35 -11.12 -9.06 16.44
C MET A 35 -12.55 -8.81 16.00
N PRO A 36 -13.55 -8.71 16.90
CA PRO A 36 -14.92 -8.40 16.49
C PRO A 36 -14.83 -7.14 15.62
N ALA A 37 -15.00 -7.32 14.31
CA ALA A 37 -14.98 -6.22 13.37
C ALA A 37 -16.01 -5.26 13.92
N SER A 38 -15.58 -4.04 14.25
CA SER A 38 -16.53 -3.05 14.75
C SER A 38 -17.69 -3.05 13.77
N ASN A 39 -18.93 -3.17 14.27
CA ASN A 39 -20.16 -3.31 13.49
C ASN A 39 -20.51 -2.04 12.70
N LYS A 40 -19.48 -1.29 12.30
CA LYS A 40 -19.51 -0.12 11.45
C LYS A 40 -20.05 -0.54 10.11
N LYS A 41 -21.04 0.20 9.66
CA LYS A 41 -21.68 0.03 8.37
C LYS A 41 -21.25 1.19 7.50
N VAL A 42 -21.30 0.98 6.19
CA VAL A 42 -21.02 2.05 5.23
C VAL A 42 -22.19 2.17 4.27
N VAL A 43 -22.69 3.38 4.07
CA VAL A 43 -23.64 3.71 3.01
C VAL A 43 -22.86 4.08 1.76
N LEU A 44 -23.21 3.49 0.61
CA LEU A 44 -22.62 3.80 -0.69
C LEU A 44 -23.56 4.68 -1.53
N ASP A 45 -22.99 5.63 -2.25
CA ASP A 45 -23.69 6.45 -3.24
C ASP A 45 -23.35 6.04 -4.69
N THR A 46 -24.03 6.66 -5.65
CA THR A 46 -23.86 6.40 -7.09
C THR A 46 -22.43 6.74 -7.55
N CYS A 47 -21.87 7.86 -7.06
CA CYS A 47 -20.53 8.33 -7.44
C CYS A 47 -19.43 7.35 -7.02
N ALA A 48 -19.49 6.83 -5.79
CA ALA A 48 -18.56 5.83 -5.29
C ALA A 48 -18.61 4.52 -6.07
N LEU A 49 -19.81 4.07 -6.44
CA LEU A 49 -19.99 2.84 -7.22
C LEU A 49 -19.43 3.00 -8.64
N ILE A 50 -19.62 4.16 -9.25
CA ILE A 50 -19.05 4.47 -10.57
C ILE A 50 -17.52 4.60 -10.53
N ASP A 51 -16.94 5.07 -9.42
CA ASP A 51 -15.49 5.14 -9.23
C ASP A 51 -14.87 3.73 -9.09
N GLY A 52 -15.55 2.83 -8.37
CA GLY A 52 -15.23 1.39 -8.33
C GLY A 52 -14.05 0.98 -7.44
N ARG A 53 -13.17 1.90 -7.03
CA ARG A 53 -12.01 1.58 -6.15
C ARG A 53 -12.42 0.99 -4.79
N ILE A 54 -13.69 1.15 -4.40
CA ILE A 54 -14.28 0.50 -3.22
C ILE A 54 -14.07 -1.02 -3.20
N VAL A 55 -14.07 -1.66 -4.37
CA VAL A 55 -13.84 -3.11 -4.49
C VAL A 55 -12.45 -3.48 -3.97
N ASP A 56 -11.41 -2.81 -4.47
CA ASP A 56 -10.02 -3.10 -4.08
C ASP A 56 -9.77 -2.75 -2.61
N ILE A 57 -10.36 -1.67 -2.13
CA ILE A 57 -10.25 -1.23 -0.74
C ILE A 57 -10.96 -2.22 0.20
N ALA A 58 -12.13 -2.71 -0.18
CA ALA A 58 -12.84 -3.75 0.56
C ALA A 58 -12.06 -5.07 0.57
N ARG A 59 -11.49 -5.48 -0.57
CA ARG A 59 -10.64 -6.67 -0.69
C ARG A 59 -9.39 -6.57 0.18
N ALA A 60 -8.81 -5.38 0.30
CA ALA A 60 -7.66 -5.10 1.16
C ALA A 60 -8.02 -4.98 2.66
N GLY A 61 -9.32 -4.96 3.02
CA GLY A 61 -9.78 -4.90 4.40
C GLY A 61 -9.80 -3.49 5.01
N PHE A 62 -9.73 -2.43 4.19
CA PHE A 62 -9.72 -1.04 4.65
C PHE A 62 -11.12 -0.39 4.72
N VAL A 63 -12.16 -1.11 4.34
CA VAL A 63 -13.56 -0.68 4.44
C VAL A 63 -14.34 -1.64 5.33
N PRO A 64 -15.26 -1.15 6.18
CA PRO A 64 -16.11 -2.02 6.99
C PRO A 64 -16.87 -3.06 6.17
N SER A 65 -17.03 -4.26 6.73
CA SER A 65 -17.59 -5.41 6.02
C SER A 65 -19.05 -5.25 5.63
N LYS A 66 -19.84 -4.44 6.34
CA LYS A 66 -21.27 -4.27 6.07
C LYS A 66 -21.55 -3.04 5.21
N LEU A 67 -21.90 -3.26 3.95
CA LEU A 67 -22.19 -2.23 2.96
C LEU A 67 -23.70 -2.10 2.78
N LEU A 68 -24.21 -0.87 2.84
CA LEU A 68 -25.62 -0.52 2.68
C LEU A 68 -25.75 0.27 1.39
N ILE A 69 -26.56 -0.23 0.46
CA ILE A 69 -26.81 0.43 -0.82
C ILE A 69 -28.30 0.77 -0.89
N PRO A 70 -28.69 2.05 -0.88
CA PRO A 70 -30.09 2.42 -1.03
C PRO A 70 -30.64 1.97 -2.39
N ARG A 71 -31.88 1.50 -2.45
CA ARG A 71 -32.54 1.18 -3.72
C ARG A 71 -32.55 2.36 -4.72
N PRO A 72 -32.74 3.63 -4.32
CA PRO A 72 -32.64 4.78 -5.24
C PRO A 72 -31.31 4.86 -5.99
N VAL A 73 -30.18 4.56 -5.34
CA VAL A 73 -28.85 4.54 -5.97
C VAL A 73 -28.79 3.50 -7.09
N VAL A 74 -29.33 2.29 -6.84
CA VAL A 74 -29.41 1.24 -7.87
C VAL A 74 -30.30 1.68 -9.03
N ARG A 75 -31.43 2.34 -8.76
CA ARG A 75 -32.34 2.86 -9.78
C ARG A 75 -31.70 3.96 -10.61
N GLU A 76 -30.92 4.84 -10.00
CA GLU A 76 -30.19 5.90 -10.71
C GLU A 76 -29.17 5.30 -11.68
N LEU A 77 -28.41 4.29 -11.25
CA LEU A 77 -27.49 3.55 -12.13
C LEU A 77 -28.24 2.88 -13.29
N GLN A 78 -29.36 2.22 -13.02
CA GLN A 78 -30.19 1.61 -14.08
C GLN A 78 -30.67 2.65 -15.08
N PHE A 79 -31.24 3.76 -14.58
CA PHE A 79 -31.73 4.85 -15.41
C PHE A 79 -30.62 5.43 -16.30
N MET A 80 -29.42 5.64 -15.74
CA MET A 80 -28.25 6.12 -16.48
C MET A 80 -27.74 5.10 -17.51
N ALA A 81 -27.84 3.80 -17.22
CA ALA A 81 -27.46 2.73 -18.14
C ALA A 81 -28.37 2.61 -19.37
N ASP A 82 -29.58 3.18 -19.30
CA ASP A 82 -30.57 3.19 -20.37
C ASP A 82 -30.59 4.50 -21.19
N GLN A 83 -29.84 5.54 -20.79
CA GLN A 83 -29.80 6.84 -21.48
C GLN A 83 -29.07 6.80 -22.83
N SER A 84 -29.26 7.79 -23.70
CA SER A 84 -28.63 7.85 -25.04
C SER A 84 -27.14 8.23 -25.04
N ASP A 85 -26.59 8.75 -23.93
CA ASP A 85 -25.16 9.06 -23.79
C ASP A 85 -24.31 7.79 -23.56
N PRO A 86 -23.44 7.39 -24.50
CA PRO A 86 -22.61 6.18 -24.37
C PRO A 86 -21.70 6.17 -23.16
N THR A 87 -21.06 7.30 -22.85
CA THR A 87 -20.09 7.39 -21.76
C THR A 87 -20.77 7.24 -20.41
N ARG A 88 -21.91 7.91 -20.24
CA ARG A 88 -22.72 7.78 -19.01
C ARG A 88 -23.28 6.36 -18.85
N ARG A 89 -23.72 5.73 -19.95
CA ARG A 89 -24.19 4.34 -19.92
C ARG A 89 -23.11 3.37 -19.46
N GLU A 90 -21.91 3.45 -20.04
CA GLU A 90 -20.80 2.55 -19.70
C GLU A 90 -20.40 2.69 -18.23
N ARG A 91 -20.29 3.93 -17.74
CA ARG A 91 -20.01 4.21 -16.32
C ARG A 91 -21.08 3.66 -15.39
N ALA A 92 -22.35 3.78 -15.76
CA ALA A 92 -23.45 3.27 -14.95
C ALA A 92 -23.50 1.73 -14.91
N ARG A 93 -23.25 1.07 -16.05
CA ARG A 93 -23.09 -0.39 -16.13
C ARG A 93 -21.94 -0.87 -15.25
N PHE A 94 -20.79 -0.18 -15.34
CA PHE A 94 -19.66 -0.44 -14.45
C PHE A 94 -20.04 -0.32 -12.97
N GLY A 95 -20.80 0.71 -12.58
CA GLY A 95 -21.30 0.83 -11.21
C GLY A 95 -22.19 -0.34 -10.76
N LEU A 96 -23.03 -0.89 -11.65
CA LEU A 96 -23.81 -2.10 -11.37
C LEU A 96 -22.92 -3.35 -11.24
N ASP A 97 -21.88 -3.46 -12.08
CA ASP A 97 -20.89 -4.54 -11.99
C ASP A 97 -20.12 -4.49 -10.66
N VAL A 98 -19.77 -3.28 -10.19
CA VAL A 98 -19.14 -3.05 -8.88
C VAL A 98 -20.03 -3.58 -7.74
N ILE A 99 -21.35 -3.34 -7.77
CA ILE A 99 -22.27 -3.90 -6.76
C ILE A 99 -22.19 -5.44 -6.76
N LYS A 100 -22.22 -6.05 -7.95
CA LYS A 100 -22.16 -7.50 -8.10
C LYS A 100 -20.83 -8.07 -7.61
N GLU A 101 -19.73 -7.41 -7.89
CA GLU A 101 -18.41 -7.82 -7.40
C GLU A 101 -18.34 -7.74 -5.87
N LEU A 102 -18.80 -6.63 -5.28
CA LEU A 102 -18.88 -6.49 -3.82
C LEU A 102 -19.71 -7.58 -3.17
N GLN A 103 -20.84 -7.98 -3.78
CA GLN A 103 -21.68 -9.10 -3.30
C GLN A 103 -20.98 -10.46 -3.35
N GLN A 104 -19.99 -10.63 -4.22
CA GLN A 104 -19.22 -11.87 -4.37
C GLN A 104 -17.97 -11.92 -3.50
N LEU A 105 -17.54 -10.77 -2.94
CA LEU A 105 -16.37 -10.69 -2.07
C LEU A 105 -16.62 -11.40 -0.73
N LYS A 106 -15.74 -12.36 -0.40
CA LYS A 106 -15.77 -13.03 0.90
C LYS A 106 -15.47 -12.03 2.02
N GLY A 107 -16.30 -12.04 3.06
CA GLY A 107 -16.14 -11.15 4.22
C GLY A 107 -16.75 -9.76 4.04
N VAL A 108 -17.40 -9.50 2.90
CA VAL A 108 -18.23 -8.32 2.65
C VAL A 108 -19.70 -8.76 2.62
N ASP A 109 -20.55 -7.99 3.28
CA ASP A 109 -21.98 -8.23 3.43
C ASP A 109 -22.74 -7.01 2.88
N VAL A 110 -23.27 -7.16 1.66
CA VAL A 110 -23.94 -6.09 0.92
C VAL A 110 -25.46 -6.19 1.10
N HIS A 111 -26.06 -5.14 1.63
CA HIS A 111 -27.50 -5.00 1.81
C HIS A 111 -28.07 -3.91 0.91
N ILE A 112 -28.96 -4.29 -0.01
CA ILE A 112 -29.75 -3.33 -0.77
C ILE A 112 -30.97 -2.95 0.07
N LEU A 113 -31.00 -1.72 0.58
CA LEU A 113 -32.06 -1.27 1.47
C LEU A 113 -33.25 -0.73 0.68
N PRO A 114 -34.48 -1.20 0.94
CA PRO A 114 -35.67 -0.54 0.43
C PRO A 114 -35.76 0.84 1.07
N HIS A 115 -36.07 1.84 0.26
CA HIS A 115 -36.32 3.16 0.79
C HIS A 115 -37.26 3.91 -0.15
N ASP A 116 -38.37 4.35 0.41
CA ASP A 116 -39.33 5.28 -0.17
C ASP A 116 -39.30 6.53 0.69
N SER A 117 -38.35 7.42 0.46
CA SER A 117 -38.47 8.81 0.91
C SER A 117 -38.68 9.71 -0.30
N LYS A 118 -39.33 10.85 -0.05
CA LYS A 118 -39.51 11.93 -1.02
C LYS A 118 -38.37 12.96 -0.94
N GLU A 119 -37.37 12.71 -0.11
CA GLU A 119 -36.24 13.61 0.10
C GLU A 119 -35.32 13.59 -1.13
N LEU A 120 -34.46 14.60 -1.23
CA LEU A 120 -33.40 14.60 -2.23
C LEU A 120 -32.45 13.42 -1.95
N VAL A 121 -31.88 12.83 -2.99
CA VAL A 121 -31.02 11.62 -2.89
C VAL A 121 -29.88 11.82 -1.87
N ASP A 122 -29.29 13.02 -1.84
CA ASP A 122 -28.20 13.38 -0.93
C ASP A 122 -28.63 13.44 0.55
N GLU A 123 -29.77 14.08 0.83
CA GLU A 123 -30.36 14.15 2.18
C GLU A 123 -30.70 12.74 2.68
N GLN A 124 -31.24 11.91 1.78
CA GLN A 124 -31.58 10.52 2.07
C GLN A 124 -30.34 9.70 2.46
N LEU A 125 -29.21 9.87 1.76
CA LEU A 125 -27.96 9.17 2.06
C LEU A 125 -27.45 9.53 3.46
N ILE A 126 -27.49 10.81 3.82
CA ILE A 126 -27.10 11.31 5.14
C ILE A 126 -28.06 10.80 6.22
N ALA A 127 -29.37 10.87 5.99
CA ALA A 127 -30.38 10.37 6.93
C ALA A 127 -30.21 8.87 7.18
N LEU A 128 -29.98 8.08 6.14
CA LEU A 128 -29.73 6.65 6.23
C LEU A 128 -28.45 6.34 7.00
N ALA A 129 -27.38 7.11 6.76
CA ALA A 129 -26.13 6.98 7.50
C ALA A 129 -26.35 7.20 9.00
N LYS A 130 -27.07 8.26 9.37
CA LYS A 130 -27.43 8.55 10.77
C LYS A 130 -28.29 7.45 11.39
N GLN A 131 -29.37 7.05 10.70
CA GLN A 131 -30.31 6.04 11.18
C GLN A 131 -29.62 4.71 11.51
N HIS A 132 -28.62 4.32 10.72
CA HIS A 132 -27.93 3.05 10.89
C HIS A 132 -26.62 3.12 11.70
N GLY A 133 -26.23 4.31 12.16
CA GLY A 133 -24.91 4.55 12.77
C GLY A 133 -23.77 4.21 11.80
N ALA A 134 -23.99 4.49 10.51
CA ALA A 134 -23.10 4.16 9.41
C ALA A 134 -22.25 5.38 9.00
N GLN A 135 -21.13 5.09 8.36
CA GLN A 135 -20.32 6.10 7.67
C GLN A 135 -20.83 6.23 6.23
N LEU A 136 -20.60 7.38 5.60
CA LEU A 136 -20.92 7.59 4.19
C LEU A 136 -19.66 7.41 3.36
N TYR A 137 -19.66 6.53 2.37
CA TYR A 137 -18.57 6.43 1.40
C TYR A 137 -19.00 7.10 0.09
N THR A 138 -18.35 8.22 -0.21
CA THR A 138 -18.65 9.05 -1.39
C THR A 138 -17.37 9.67 -1.93
N THR A 139 -17.34 9.90 -3.24
CA THR A 139 -16.32 10.71 -3.92
C THR A 139 -16.83 12.11 -4.28
N ASP A 140 -18.12 12.40 -4.05
CA ASP A 140 -18.70 13.71 -4.33
C ASP A 140 -18.25 14.73 -3.28
N TYR A 141 -17.73 15.87 -3.75
CA TYR A 141 -17.18 16.91 -2.89
C TYR A 141 -18.27 17.64 -2.08
N ASN A 142 -19.42 17.91 -2.69
CA ASN A 142 -20.49 18.68 -2.07
C ASN A 142 -21.22 17.83 -1.02
N LEU A 143 -21.58 16.60 -1.37
CA LEU A 143 -22.19 15.64 -0.44
C LEU A 143 -21.27 15.39 0.76
N ASN A 144 -19.96 15.26 0.53
CA ASN A 144 -18.99 15.14 1.62
C ASN A 144 -19.05 16.36 2.57
N LYS A 145 -19.05 17.60 2.04
CA LYS A 145 -19.15 18.80 2.87
C LYS A 145 -20.44 18.87 3.67
N VAL A 146 -21.58 18.57 3.06
CA VAL A 146 -22.88 18.57 3.75
C VAL A 146 -22.92 17.49 4.83
N ALA A 147 -22.47 16.27 4.52
CA ALA A 147 -22.41 15.17 5.48
C ALA A 147 -21.55 15.49 6.71
N GLN A 148 -20.41 16.17 6.52
CA GLN A 148 -19.55 16.60 7.64
C GLN A 148 -20.26 17.62 8.54
N VAL A 149 -20.98 18.59 7.97
CA VAL A 149 -21.79 19.57 8.75
C VAL A 149 -22.87 18.85 9.56
N GLU A 150 -23.48 17.82 8.97
CA GLU A 150 -24.48 16.97 9.60
C GLU A 150 -23.89 15.94 10.59
N ALA A 151 -22.58 16.00 10.87
CA ALA A 151 -21.84 15.09 11.77
C ALA A 151 -21.85 13.61 11.34
N VAL A 152 -21.98 13.34 10.04
CA VAL A 152 -21.78 12.01 9.46
C VAL A 152 -20.31 11.84 9.07
N THR A 153 -19.68 10.76 9.52
CA THR A 153 -18.30 10.46 9.11
C THR A 153 -18.27 10.04 7.64
N VAL A 154 -17.41 10.68 6.86
CA VAL A 154 -17.24 10.38 5.44
C VAL A 154 -15.97 9.57 5.20
N LEU A 155 -16.08 8.53 4.40
CA LEU A 155 -14.97 7.74 3.86
C LEU A 155 -14.77 8.13 2.39
N ASN A 156 -13.75 8.95 2.13
CA ASN A 156 -13.45 9.42 0.78
C ASN A 156 -12.16 8.76 0.28
N VAL A 157 -12.24 7.96 -0.79
CA VAL A 157 -11.07 7.29 -1.36
C VAL A 157 -10.01 8.24 -1.88
N ASN A 158 -10.38 9.45 -2.30
CA ASN A 158 -9.40 10.45 -2.73
C ASN A 158 -8.55 10.93 -1.55
N GLU A 159 -9.17 11.15 -0.40
CA GLU A 159 -8.47 11.51 0.85
C GLU A 159 -7.60 10.35 1.33
N LEU A 160 -8.10 9.10 1.25
CA LEU A 160 -7.33 7.90 1.56
C LEU A 160 -6.09 7.78 0.65
N ALA A 161 -6.26 7.92 -0.66
CA ALA A 161 -5.16 7.85 -1.62
C ALA A 161 -4.11 8.92 -1.37
N GLN A 162 -4.52 10.13 -0.98
CA GLN A 162 -3.60 11.20 -0.58
C GLN A 162 -2.85 10.85 0.70
N ALA A 163 -3.53 10.30 1.71
CA ALA A 163 -2.93 9.89 2.98
C ALA A 163 -1.93 8.74 2.83
N LEU A 164 -2.11 7.87 1.83
CA LEU A 164 -1.22 6.74 1.53
C LEU A 164 0.02 7.11 0.72
N ARG A 165 0.14 8.37 0.23
CA ARG A 165 1.35 8.79 -0.50
C ARG A 165 2.58 8.67 0.41
N SER A 166 3.64 8.05 -0.11
CA SER A 166 4.89 7.87 0.63
C SER A 166 5.41 9.21 1.15
N GLN A 167 5.56 9.31 2.46
CA GLN A 167 6.14 10.49 3.08
C GLN A 167 7.64 10.26 3.20
N PHE A 168 8.39 10.79 2.24
CA PHE A 168 9.83 10.84 2.42
C PHE A 168 10.19 11.78 3.57
N LEU A 169 10.91 11.26 4.54
CA LEU A 169 11.39 12.01 5.70
C LEU A 169 12.83 12.50 5.48
N PRO A 170 13.25 13.58 6.16
CA PRO A 170 14.67 13.93 6.25
C PRO A 170 15.51 12.73 6.67
N GLY A 171 16.59 12.44 5.93
CA GLY A 171 17.48 11.30 6.13
C GLY A 171 17.19 10.10 5.22
N GLU A 172 16.00 10.01 4.63
CA GLU A 172 15.69 8.94 3.68
C GLU A 172 16.32 9.19 2.31
N THR A 173 16.50 8.11 1.54
CA THR A 173 17.16 8.18 0.24
C THR A 173 16.26 7.74 -0.90
N ALA A 174 16.37 8.40 -2.04
CA ALA A 174 15.63 8.05 -3.26
C ALA A 174 16.50 8.18 -4.51
N HIS A 175 16.08 7.51 -5.58
CA HIS A 175 16.66 7.67 -6.91
C HIS A 175 15.85 8.68 -7.71
N ILE A 176 16.43 9.85 -7.98
CA ILE A 176 15.75 10.95 -8.66
C ILE A 176 16.41 11.19 -10.01
N LYS A 177 15.61 11.27 -11.07
CA LYS A 177 16.09 11.80 -12.36
C LYS A 177 16.03 13.31 -12.33
N LEU A 178 17.17 13.95 -12.52
CA LEU A 178 17.23 15.41 -12.62
C LEU A 178 16.81 15.81 -14.03
N VAL A 179 15.81 16.68 -14.13
CA VAL A 179 15.19 17.08 -15.41
C VAL A 179 15.50 18.51 -15.79
N GLN A 180 15.68 19.40 -14.82
CA GLN A 180 15.93 20.81 -15.09
C GLN A 180 16.86 21.46 -14.05
N ALA A 181 17.33 22.67 -14.34
CA ALA A 181 18.10 23.47 -13.40
C ALA A 181 17.18 24.02 -12.29
N GLY A 182 17.71 24.09 -11.07
CA GLY A 182 17.04 24.75 -9.96
C GLY A 182 17.21 26.27 -9.98
N GLN A 183 16.61 26.92 -8.99
CA GLN A 183 16.66 28.38 -8.84
C GLN A 183 18.11 28.84 -8.62
N ASP A 184 18.86 28.16 -7.75
CA ASP A 184 20.27 28.48 -7.53
C ASP A 184 21.19 27.82 -8.57
N ALA A 185 22.33 28.47 -8.83
CA ALA A 185 23.29 28.05 -9.85
C ALA A 185 23.86 26.63 -9.68
N HIS A 186 23.80 26.06 -8.48
CA HIS A 186 24.30 24.71 -8.17
C HIS A 186 23.19 23.65 -8.12
N GLN A 187 21.92 24.05 -8.14
CA GLN A 187 20.79 23.14 -7.94
C GLN A 187 20.35 22.44 -9.23
N GLY A 188 19.95 21.19 -9.09
CA GLY A 188 19.14 20.46 -10.07
C GLY A 188 17.74 20.22 -9.50
N VAL A 189 16.75 20.02 -10.36
CA VAL A 189 15.38 19.69 -9.97
C VAL A 189 14.96 18.39 -10.63
N GLY A 190 14.37 17.51 -9.84
CA GLY A 190 13.66 16.32 -10.29
C GLY A 190 12.29 16.23 -9.63
N TYR A 191 11.60 15.14 -9.91
CA TYR A 191 10.27 14.88 -9.34
C TYR A 191 10.23 13.45 -8.82
N LEU A 192 9.46 13.24 -7.76
CA LEU A 192 9.02 11.92 -7.35
C LEU A 192 7.89 11.41 -8.25
N ASP A 193 7.59 10.12 -8.12
CA ASP A 193 6.50 9.46 -8.84
C ASP A 193 5.12 10.09 -8.54
N ASP A 194 4.96 10.71 -7.37
CA ASP A 194 3.74 11.40 -6.96
C ASP A 194 3.67 12.88 -7.41
N GLY A 195 4.68 13.34 -8.17
CA GLY A 195 4.79 14.71 -8.67
C GLY A 195 5.42 15.71 -7.69
N THR A 196 5.81 15.30 -6.49
CA THR A 196 6.50 16.18 -5.53
C THR A 196 7.83 16.67 -6.12
N MET A 197 8.02 17.99 -6.16
CA MET A 197 9.25 18.60 -6.68
C MET A 197 10.41 18.37 -5.69
N VAL A 198 11.52 17.85 -6.20
CA VAL A 198 12.74 17.62 -5.42
C VAL A 198 13.86 18.51 -5.93
N VAL A 199 14.31 19.45 -5.10
CA VAL A 199 15.45 20.32 -5.35
C VAL A 199 16.70 19.67 -4.77
N VAL A 200 17.68 19.37 -5.63
CA VAL A 200 18.90 18.65 -5.28
C VAL A 200 20.09 19.59 -5.30
N GLU A 201 20.72 19.79 -4.14
CA GLU A 201 21.96 20.57 -4.04
C GLU A 201 23.09 19.90 -4.82
N ASN A 202 23.90 20.71 -5.50
CA ASN A 202 24.97 20.27 -6.40
C ASN A 202 24.50 19.37 -7.57
N GLY A 203 23.19 19.32 -7.83
CA GLY A 203 22.58 18.49 -8.88
C GLY A 203 22.73 19.05 -10.30
N ARG A 204 23.07 20.33 -10.49
CA ARG A 204 22.97 20.96 -11.83
C ARG A 204 23.81 20.28 -12.91
N LYS A 205 25.01 19.83 -12.58
CA LYS A 205 25.91 19.13 -13.52
C LYS A 205 25.44 17.71 -13.87
N LEU A 206 24.43 17.21 -13.16
CA LEU A 206 23.88 15.86 -13.30
C LEU A 206 22.47 15.87 -13.90
N ILE A 207 22.01 17.00 -14.46
CA ILE A 207 20.76 17.08 -15.22
C ILE A 207 20.78 16.05 -16.36
N GLY A 208 19.66 15.37 -16.56
CA GLY A 208 19.48 14.24 -17.48
C GLY A 208 19.82 12.88 -16.86
N LYS A 209 20.52 12.83 -15.71
CA LYS A 209 20.94 11.59 -15.05
C LYS A 209 20.04 11.23 -13.88
N GLN A 210 20.02 9.93 -13.56
CA GLN A 210 19.41 9.41 -12.33
C GLN A 210 20.47 9.36 -11.23
N VAL A 211 20.18 9.99 -10.10
CA VAL A 211 21.09 10.16 -8.96
C VAL A 211 20.46 9.63 -7.69
N THR A 212 21.28 9.15 -6.76
CA THR A 212 20.82 8.79 -5.42
C THR A 212 20.97 10.01 -4.54
N VAL A 213 19.89 10.42 -3.89
CA VAL A 213 19.86 11.61 -3.04
C VAL A 213 19.41 11.23 -1.64
N THR A 214 19.77 12.05 -0.66
CA THR A 214 19.28 11.97 0.72
C THR A 214 18.44 13.21 0.98
N PHE A 215 17.19 13.06 1.40
CA PHE A 215 16.32 14.19 1.71
C PHE A 215 16.84 14.92 2.94
N THR A 216 16.92 16.23 2.87
CA THR A 216 17.41 17.07 3.97
C THR A 216 16.28 17.81 4.66
N ARG A 217 15.29 18.28 3.91
CA ARG A 217 14.13 18.99 4.46
C ARG A 217 12.94 18.96 3.51
N VAL A 218 11.76 19.15 4.08
CA VAL A 218 10.50 19.27 3.36
C VAL A 218 9.97 20.68 3.55
N LEU A 219 9.56 21.35 2.48
CA LEU A 219 8.84 22.61 2.52
C LEU A 219 7.44 22.42 1.94
N GLN A 220 6.42 22.88 2.67
CA GLN A 220 5.08 23.04 2.14
C GLN A 220 4.93 24.47 1.60
N THR A 221 4.51 24.61 0.34
CA THR A 221 4.24 25.89 -0.31
C THR A 221 2.77 25.96 -0.75
N GLN A 222 2.31 27.15 -1.17
CA GLN A 222 0.96 27.31 -1.73
C GLN A 222 0.73 26.47 -3.01
N ALA A 223 1.80 26.20 -3.77
CA ALA A 223 1.75 25.38 -4.98
C ALA A 223 1.89 23.86 -4.71
N GLY A 224 2.09 23.46 -3.46
CA GLY A 224 2.24 22.06 -3.06
C GLY A 224 3.50 21.78 -2.24
N LYS A 225 3.80 20.49 -2.10
CA LYS A 225 4.94 19.97 -1.34
C LYS A 225 6.21 20.03 -2.19
N MET A 226 7.29 20.55 -1.61
CA MET A 226 8.62 20.56 -2.18
C MET A 226 9.59 19.88 -1.21
N MET A 227 10.56 19.14 -1.71
CA MET A 227 11.62 18.54 -0.90
C MET A 227 12.99 19.00 -1.36
N PHE A 228 13.89 19.13 -0.41
CA PHE A 228 15.30 19.42 -0.66
C PHE A 228 16.09 18.17 -0.34
N ALA A 229 17.12 17.92 -1.14
CA ALA A 229 17.97 16.77 -0.97
C ALA A 229 19.42 17.11 -1.31
N SER A 230 20.36 16.38 -0.72
CA SER A 230 21.76 16.39 -1.09
C SER A 230 22.09 15.12 -1.87
N LEU A 231 23.09 15.19 -2.75
CA LEU A 231 23.63 13.99 -3.39
C LEU A 231 24.16 13.06 -2.30
N ARG A 232 23.77 11.78 -2.34
CA ARG A 232 24.38 10.79 -1.48
C ARG A 232 25.77 10.51 -2.05
N ASP A 233 26.80 10.84 -1.28
CA ASP A 233 28.16 10.49 -1.65
C ASP A 233 28.24 8.97 -1.86
N ARG A 234 28.72 8.57 -3.05
CA ARG A 234 29.18 7.19 -3.24
C ARG A 234 30.44 7.05 -2.40
N GLU A 235 30.29 6.65 -1.14
CA GLU A 235 31.46 6.24 -0.36
C GLU A 235 32.23 5.17 -1.12
N GLN A 236 33.50 5.48 -1.33
CA GLN A 236 34.51 4.63 -1.94
C GLN A 236 34.60 3.30 -1.17
N ASN A 237 34.37 2.15 -1.82
CA ASN A 237 35.13 0.91 -1.61
C ASN A 237 34.64 -0.25 -2.47
N GLN A 238 35.37 -0.52 -3.56
CA GLN A 238 35.84 -1.86 -3.94
C GLN A 238 36.98 -1.66 -4.96
N LYS A 239 38.15 -1.24 -4.47
CA LYS A 239 39.41 -1.60 -5.15
C LYS A 239 39.64 -3.09 -4.83
N PRO A 240 39.85 -3.98 -5.81
CA PRO A 240 40.31 -5.33 -5.51
C PRO A 240 41.73 -5.21 -4.96
N THR A 241 41.90 -5.49 -3.67
CA THR A 241 43.20 -5.78 -3.08
C THR A 241 43.72 -7.03 -3.80
N GLN A 242 44.65 -6.86 -4.74
CA GLN A 242 45.44 -7.96 -5.29
C GLN A 242 46.31 -8.52 -4.16
N GLN A 243 45.78 -9.50 -3.44
CA GLN A 243 46.58 -10.39 -2.61
C GLN A 243 47.55 -11.15 -3.52
N LYS A 244 48.85 -10.93 -3.28
CA LYS A 244 49.93 -11.76 -3.80
C LYS A 244 49.60 -13.23 -3.53
N GLN A 245 49.55 -14.02 -4.59
CA GLN A 245 49.40 -15.47 -4.51
C GLN A 245 50.48 -16.08 -3.60
N PRO A 246 50.11 -16.97 -2.67
CA PRO A 246 51.08 -17.81 -1.97
C PRO A 246 51.68 -18.80 -2.96
N THR A 247 53.00 -18.76 -3.11
CA THR A 247 53.79 -19.77 -3.81
C THR A 247 53.69 -21.11 -3.08
N THR A 248 52.92 -22.06 -3.62
CA THR A 248 53.05 -23.48 -3.27
C THR A 248 54.11 -24.13 -4.15
N LYS A 249 55.19 -24.54 -3.48
CA LYS A 249 56.33 -25.31 -3.99
C LYS A 249 55.85 -26.68 -4.50
N ALA A 250 56.28 -27.08 -5.70
CA ALA A 250 56.25 -28.48 -6.14
C ALA A 250 57.59 -29.17 -5.80
N PRO A 251 57.62 -30.48 -5.49
CA PRO A 251 58.85 -31.15 -5.09
C PRO A 251 59.75 -31.48 -6.28
N VAL A 252 61.05 -31.42 -6.02
CA VAL A 252 62.15 -31.80 -6.90
C VAL A 252 62.08 -33.29 -7.23
N THR A 253 62.23 -33.65 -8.52
CA THR A 253 62.92 -34.88 -8.90
C THR A 253 63.84 -34.58 -10.08
N ASN A 254 65.06 -35.06 -9.90
CA ASN A 254 66.29 -34.78 -10.62
C ASN A 254 66.42 -35.75 -11.80
N GLN A 255 66.88 -35.31 -12.97
CA GLN A 255 68.10 -35.83 -13.62
C GLN A 255 68.30 -35.40 -15.10
N ARG A 256 69.50 -34.85 -15.32
CA ARG A 256 70.45 -35.05 -16.44
C ARG A 256 70.25 -34.30 -17.79
N ARG A 257 71.20 -33.37 -18.00
CA ARG A 257 72.17 -33.22 -19.13
C ARG A 257 71.58 -33.25 -20.56
N ARG A 258 71.78 -32.29 -21.48
CA ARG A 258 72.99 -31.60 -21.98
C ARG A 258 72.62 -30.32 -22.76
N ARG A 259 73.60 -29.42 -22.94
CA ARG A 259 73.60 -28.12 -23.67
C ARG A 259 73.68 -28.28 -25.23
N PRO A 260 73.92 -27.21 -26.04
CA PRO A 260 72.99 -26.19 -26.56
C PRO A 260 73.09 -26.04 -28.12
N PHE A 261 72.58 -24.93 -28.70
CA PHE A 261 72.72 -24.41 -30.11
C PHE A 261 71.54 -24.74 -31.07
N LYS A 262 71.06 -23.87 -32.00
CA LYS A 262 71.30 -22.46 -32.40
C LYS A 262 70.13 -22.03 -33.34
N LYS A 263 69.79 -20.72 -33.30
CA LYS A 263 69.40 -19.75 -34.36
C LYS A 263 68.67 -20.13 -35.68
N GLY A 264 67.72 -19.26 -36.03
CA GLY A 264 67.33 -18.85 -37.41
C GLY A 264 66.34 -19.80 -38.08
N GLU A 265 65.28 -19.37 -38.77
CA GLU A 265 64.89 -18.08 -39.39
C GLU A 265 63.40 -17.81 -39.15
#